data_AF-A0A3S8T339-F1
#
_entry.id   AF-A0A3S8T339-F1
#
_cell.length_a   1.000
_cell.length_b   1.000
_cell.length_c   1.000
_cell.angle_alpha   90.00
_cell.angle_beta   90.00
_cell.angle_gamma   90.00
#
_symmetry.space_group_name_H-M   'P 1'
#
loop_
_entity.id
_entity.type
_entity.pdbx_description
1 polymer ?
#
loop_
_entity_poly.entity_id
_entity_poly.type
_entity_poly.pdbx_seq_one_letter_code
_entity_poly.pdbx_strand_id
1 'polypeptide(L)'
;MKIYKILVAILFIVICHNALAKLNYNQILAYNEACCILYDLNNKKIAESFNDQNCNKAKAPNSTSKIALSLRGFDRDILIDENTP
;
A
#
# COMPACT_ATOMS: atom_id res chain seq x y z
N MET A 1 37.68 -3.46 -29.24
CA MET A 1 37.29 -2.71 -28.01
C MET A 1 36.09 -1.76 -28.15
N LYS A 2 35.64 -1.35 -29.35
CA LYS A 2 34.46 -0.44 -29.45
C LYS A 2 33.11 -1.16 -29.32
N ILE A 3 32.98 -2.36 -29.90
CA ILE A 3 31.72 -3.12 -29.94
C ILE A 3 31.27 -3.65 -28.56
N TYR A 4 32.19 -4.11 -27.70
CA TYR A 4 31.82 -4.60 -26.36
C TYR A 4 31.26 -3.48 -25.47
N LYS A 5 31.75 -2.23 -25.64
CA LYS A 5 31.23 -1.06 -24.91
C LYS A 5 29.79 -0.73 -25.32
N ILE A 6 29.45 -0.93 -26.59
CA ILE A 6 28.08 -0.74 -27.11
C ILE A 6 27.16 -1.84 -26.56
N LEU A 7 27.61 -3.09 -26.53
CA LEU A 7 26.83 -4.21 -25.96
C LEU A 7 26.57 -4.04 -24.46
N VAL A 8 27.55 -3.60 -23.69
CA VAL A 8 27.38 -3.32 -22.24
C VAL A 8 26.40 -2.16 -22.01
N ALA A 9 26.45 -1.12 -22.85
CA ALA A 9 25.51 0.00 -22.76
C ALA A 9 24.06 -0.44 -23.07
N ILE A 10 23.85 -1.29 -24.09
CA ILE A 10 22.54 -1.84 -24.42
C ILE A 10 22.00 -2.71 -23.27
N LEU A 11 22.85 -3.56 -22.68
CA LEU A 11 22.47 -4.39 -21.53
C LEU A 11 22.02 -3.56 -20.33
N PHE A 12 22.72 -2.45 -20.05
CA PHE A 12 22.34 -1.53 -18.96
C PHE A 12 20.95 -0.89 -19.18
N ILE A 13 20.62 -0.52 -20.41
CA ILE A 13 19.33 0.10 -20.75
C ILE A 13 18.17 -0.89 -20.52
N VAL A 14 18.36 -2.18 -20.83
CA VAL A 14 17.33 -3.22 -20.65
C VAL A 14 17.04 -3.50 -19.17
N ILE A 15 18.07 -3.48 -18.31
CA ILE A 15 17.91 -3.72 -16.87
C ILE A 15 17.12 -2.58 -16.20
N CYS A 16 17.36 -1.32 -16.60
CA CYS A 16 16.64 -0.17 -16.05
C CYS A 16 15.14 -0.14 -16.38
N HIS A 17 14.70 -0.71 -17.52
CA HIS A 17 13.29 -0.72 -17.90
C HIS A 17 12.43 -1.68 -17.06
N ASN A 18 13.02 -2.80 -16.61
CA ASN A 18 12.30 -3.79 -15.81
C ASN A 18 12.16 -3.41 -14.33
N ALA A 19 12.96 -2.46 -13.85
CA ALA A 19 12.91 -1.97 -12.47
C ALA A 19 11.68 -1.08 -12.18
N LEU A 20 10.93 -0.68 -13.22
CA LEU A 20 9.76 0.19 -13.10
C LEU A 20 8.43 -0.55 -13.33
N ALA A 21 8.32 -1.78 -12.84
CA ALA A 21 7.05 -2.49 -12.84
C ALA A 21 6.05 -1.77 -11.91
N LYS A 22 5.05 -1.10 -12.48
CA LYS A 22 3.94 -0.49 -11.73
C LYS A 22 2.85 -1.52 -11.45
N LEU A 23 2.26 -1.46 -10.26
CA LEU A 23 1.11 -2.31 -9.92
C LEU A 23 -0.09 -1.98 -10.82
N ASN A 24 -0.67 -3.01 -11.43
CA ASN A 24 -1.91 -2.86 -12.18
C ASN A 24 -3.11 -3.13 -11.27
N TYR A 25 -3.54 -2.10 -10.55
CA TYR A 25 -4.68 -2.20 -9.62
C TYR A 25 -5.99 -2.58 -10.31
N ASN A 26 -6.19 -2.22 -11.58
CA ASN A 26 -7.38 -2.66 -12.33
C ASN A 26 -7.43 -4.18 -12.48
N GLN A 27 -6.28 -4.82 -12.70
CA GLN A 27 -6.17 -6.27 -12.79
C GLN A 27 -6.31 -6.94 -11.42
N ILE A 28 -5.73 -6.35 -10.38
CA ILE A 28 -5.69 -6.94 -9.04
C ILE A 28 -7.04 -6.82 -8.33
N LEU A 29 -7.66 -5.64 -8.39
CA LEU A 29 -8.82 -5.32 -7.59
C LEU A 29 -10.13 -5.66 -8.29
N ALA A 30 -10.13 -5.84 -9.63
CA ALA A 30 -11.24 -6.30 -10.49
C ALA A 30 -12.62 -5.61 -10.31
N TYR A 31 -12.74 -4.69 -9.35
CA TYR A 31 -13.93 -4.01 -8.90
C TYR A 31 -13.71 -2.52 -9.07
N ASN A 32 -14.55 -1.91 -9.91
CA ASN A 32 -14.50 -0.49 -10.23
C ASN A 32 -14.78 0.43 -9.02
N GLU A 33 -15.26 -0.13 -7.91
CA GLU A 33 -15.53 0.57 -6.65
C GLU A 33 -14.48 0.32 -5.56
N ALA A 34 -13.39 -0.41 -5.85
CA ALA A 34 -12.30 -0.54 -4.89
C ALA A 34 -11.53 0.78 -4.77
N CYS A 35 -11.06 1.08 -3.55
CA CYS A 35 -10.11 2.15 -3.26
C CYS A 35 -8.88 1.50 -2.61
N CYS A 36 -7.68 1.94 -2.97
CA CYS A 36 -6.45 1.50 -2.33
C CYS A 36 -5.53 2.70 -2.09
N ILE A 37 -4.99 2.80 -0.88
CA ILE A 37 -3.97 3.77 -0.50
C ILE A 37 -2.83 2.99 0.13
N LEU A 38 -1.62 3.15 -0.39
CA LEU A 38 -0.40 2.63 0.22
C LEU A 38 0.44 3.79 0.73
N TYR A 39 0.70 3.82 2.03
CA TYR A 39 1.50 4.84 2.68
C TYR A 39 2.86 4.29 3.11
N ASP A 40 3.93 4.98 2.70
CA ASP A 40 5.30 4.68 3.10
C ASP A 40 5.63 5.44 4.39
N LEU A 41 5.78 4.70 5.48
CA LEU A 41 6.09 5.25 6.81
C LEU A 41 7.51 5.81 6.91
N ASN A 42 8.47 5.28 6.14
CA ASN A 42 9.86 5.72 6.18
C ASN A 42 10.01 7.06 5.46
N ASN A 43 9.42 7.16 4.27
CA ASN A 43 9.47 8.37 3.45
C ASN A 43 8.32 9.35 3.77
N LYS A 44 7.42 9.00 4.69
CA LYS A 44 6.27 9.80 5.12
C LYS A 44 5.43 10.34 3.96
N LYS A 45 5.16 9.47 2.96
CA LYS A 45 4.41 9.85 1.75
C LYS A 45 3.48 8.73 1.31
N ILE A 46 2.45 9.09 0.56
CA ILE A 46 1.66 8.11 -0.20
C ILE A 46 2.57 7.56 -1.30
N ALA A 47 2.79 6.25 -1.28
CA ALA A 47 3.58 5.56 -2.29
C ALA A 47 2.74 5.27 -3.53
N GLU A 48 1.49 4.82 -3.33
CA GLU A 48 0.54 4.49 -4.39
C GLU A 48 -0.88 4.87 -3.94
N SER A 49 -1.70 5.30 -4.90
CA SER A 49 -3.13 5.54 -4.69
C SER A 49 -3.93 5.10 -5.91
N PHE A 50 -5.08 4.48 -5.67
CA PHE A 50 -5.99 4.01 -6.71
C PHE A 50 -7.43 4.41 -6.38
N ASN A 51 -8.10 5.02 -7.36
CA ASN A 51 -9.49 5.46 -7.28
C ASN A 51 -9.72 6.52 -6.18
N ASP A 52 -8.96 7.62 -6.25
CA ASP A 52 -8.99 8.72 -5.27
C ASP A 52 -10.40 9.28 -5.03
N GLN A 53 -11.20 9.38 -6.10
CA GLN A 53 -12.59 9.82 -5.99
C GLN A 53 -13.39 8.93 -5.04
N ASN A 54 -13.17 7.62 -5.09
CA ASN A 54 -13.83 6.69 -4.18
C ASN A 54 -13.16 6.65 -2.80
N CYS A 55 -11.85 6.85 -2.71
CA CYS A 55 -11.12 6.91 -1.44
C CYS A 55 -11.57 8.06 -0.53
N ASN A 56 -11.96 9.19 -1.11
CA ASN A 56 -12.42 10.36 -0.36
C ASN A 56 -13.88 10.27 0.12
N LYS A 57 -14.58 9.17 -0.17
CA LYS A 57 -15.94 8.93 0.33
C LYS A 57 -15.90 8.19 1.65
N ALA A 58 -16.55 8.74 2.67
CA ALA A 58 -16.78 8.04 3.92
C ALA A 58 -17.60 6.75 3.67
N LYS A 59 -17.15 5.65 4.27
CA LYS A 59 -17.82 4.34 4.22
C LYS A 59 -17.99 3.81 5.64
N ALA A 60 -19.02 3.01 5.86
CA ALA A 60 -19.17 2.31 7.13
C ALA A 60 -17.93 1.42 7.36
N PRO A 61 -17.24 1.53 8.51
CA PRO A 61 -16.05 0.74 8.79
C PRO A 61 -16.37 -0.74 9.06
N ASN A 62 -17.64 -1.08 9.34
CA ASN A 62 -18.06 -2.43 9.70
C ASN A 62 -17.15 -2.99 10.79
N SER A 63 -16.57 -4.18 10.60
CA SER A 63 -15.67 -4.79 11.56
C SER A 63 -14.33 -4.07 11.75
N THR A 64 -13.88 -3.20 10.84
CA THR A 64 -12.60 -2.46 11.05
C THR A 64 -12.69 -1.46 12.20
N SER A 65 -13.91 -1.00 12.54
CA SER A 65 -14.15 -0.17 13.72
C SER A 65 -13.73 -0.83 15.03
N LYS A 66 -13.64 -2.16 15.07
CA LYS A 66 -13.19 -2.92 16.26
C LYS A 66 -11.78 -2.52 16.70
N ILE A 67 -10.92 -2.06 15.78
CA ILE A 67 -9.58 -1.57 16.13
C ILE A 67 -9.65 -0.31 17.00
N ALA A 68 -10.43 0.69 16.58
CA ALA A 68 -10.59 1.91 17.37
C ALA A 68 -11.37 1.64 18.68
N LEU A 69 -12.34 0.73 18.63
CA LEU A 69 -13.12 0.34 19.80
C LEU A 69 -12.27 -0.41 20.84
N SER A 70 -11.37 -1.30 20.41
CA SER A 70 -10.49 -2.02 21.33
C SER A 70 -9.51 -1.07 22.02
N LEU A 71 -8.94 -0.10 21.29
CA LEU A 71 -8.09 0.93 21.88
C LEU A 71 -8.83 1.71 22.97
N ARG A 72 -10.10 2.08 22.74
CA ARG A 72 -10.94 2.70 23.78
C ARG A 72 -11.27 1.77 24.93
N GLY A 73 -11.42 0.46 24.67
CA GLY A 73 -11.66 -0.54 25.70
C GLY A 73 -10.48 -0.66 26.66
N PHE A 74 -9.26 -0.71 26.13
CA PHE A 74 -8.04 -0.70 26.95
C PHE A 74 -7.85 0.64 27.69
N ASP A 75 -8.07 1.78 27.02
CA ASP A 75 -7.97 3.12 27.64
C ASP A 75 -8.94 3.32 28.82
N ARG A 76 -10.04 2.56 28.84
CA ARG A 76 -11.07 2.62 29.88
C ARG A 76 -10.99 1.47 30.87
N ASP A 77 -9.92 0.68 30.84
CA ASP A 77 -9.73 -0.51 31.67
C ASP A 77 -10.91 -1.52 31.56
N ILE A 78 -11.67 -1.48 30.45
CA ILE A 78 -12.74 -2.44 30.15
C ILE A 78 -12.13 -3.73 29.62
N LEU A 79 -11.11 -3.60 28.77
CA LEU A 79 -10.31 -4.70 28.28
C LEU A 79 -9.00 -4.74 29.06
N ILE A 80 -8.58 -5.96 29.41
CA ILE A 80 -7.31 -6.24 30.06
C ILE A 80 -6.46 -7.11 29.13
N ASP A 81 -5.14 -7.11 29.33
CA ASP A 81 -4.25 -7.97 28.55
C ASP A 81 -4.43 -9.45 28.93
N GLU A 82 -3.90 -10.33 28.08
CA GLU A 82 -3.97 -11.77 28.27
C GLU A 82 -3.18 -12.30 29.48
N ASN A 83 -2.37 -11.45 30.11
CA ASN A 83 -1.52 -11.80 31.25
C ASN A 83 -2.18 -11.42 32.58
N THR A 84 -3.33 -10.75 32.54
CA THR A 84 -4.09 -10.35 33.72
C THR A 84 -5.31 -11.28 33.86
N PRO A 85 -5.27 -12.28 34.77
CA PRO A 85 -6.35 -13.25 34.96
C PRO A 85 -7.60 -12.65 35.61
#